data_AF-A0A0N4YQ76-F1
#
_entry.id   AF-A0A0N4YQ76-F1
#
_cell.length_a   1.000
_cell.length_b   1.000
_cell.length_c   1.000
_cell.angle_alpha   90.00
_cell.angle_beta   90.00
_cell.angle_gamma   90.00
#
_symmetry.space_group_name_H-M   'P 1'
#
loop_
_entity.id
_entity.type
_entity.pdbx_description
1 polymer ?
#
loop_
_entity_poly.entity_id
_entity_poly.type
_entity_poly.pdbx_seq_one_letter_code
_entity_poly.pdbx_strand_id
1 'polypeptide(L)'
;MKVPCRCFVFTCDFNQAQHNVKFRRLTQKNDNEVGTMVLRMYGSKFEKPDLSEGFESIVHVNFVPSFENEAHEKLYRQYLSES
;
A
#
# COMPACT_ATOMS: atom_id res chain seq x y z
N MET A 1 20.31 25.35 8.98
CA MET A 1 19.61 24.52 9.99
C MET A 1 19.57 23.09 9.48
N LYS A 2 19.93 22.10 10.30
CA LYS A 2 19.68 20.68 10.00
C LYS A 2 18.32 20.31 10.61
N VAL A 3 17.37 19.91 9.79
CA VAL A 3 16.04 19.45 10.23
C VAL A 3 16.05 17.92 10.17
N PRO A 4 15.56 17.21 11.20
CA PRO A 4 15.49 15.76 11.19
C PRO A 4 14.60 15.22 10.06
N CYS A 5 14.98 14.08 9.47
CA CYS A 5 14.24 13.39 8.42
C CYS A 5 13.96 11.94 8.84
N ARG A 6 12.72 11.46 8.68
CA ARG A 6 12.32 10.07 9.01
C ARG A 6 11.66 9.43 7.80
N CYS A 7 11.94 8.14 7.57
CA CYS A 7 11.33 7.36 6.50
C CYS A 7 10.23 6.45 7.04
N PHE A 8 9.07 6.44 6.37
CA PHE A 8 7.94 5.58 6.74
C PHE A 8 7.77 4.52 5.66
N VAL A 9 8.09 3.28 6.03
CA VAL A 9 8.03 2.12 5.13
C VAL A 9 6.73 1.40 5.36
N PHE A 10 5.81 1.53 4.41
CA PHE A 10 4.58 0.75 4.42
C PHE A 10 4.92 -0.70 4.10
N THR A 11 4.61 -1.61 5.01
CA THR A 11 4.93 -3.04 4.88
C THR A 11 3.93 -3.81 4.03
N CYS A 12 3.09 -3.09 3.28
CA CYS A 12 2.10 -3.66 2.37
C CYS A 12 2.81 -4.43 1.26
N ASP A 13 2.51 -5.72 1.14
CA ASP A 13 3.04 -6.52 0.05
C ASP A 13 2.30 -6.26 -1.28
N PHE A 14 2.84 -6.82 -2.36
CA PHE A 14 2.29 -6.64 -3.71
C PHE A 14 0.86 -7.22 -3.86
N ASN A 15 0.56 -8.33 -3.18
CA ASN A 15 -0.76 -8.96 -3.23
C ASN A 15 -1.78 -8.14 -2.45
N GLN A 16 -1.41 -7.67 -1.26
CA GLN A 16 -2.20 -6.74 -0.44
C GLN A 16 -2.49 -5.44 -1.20
N ALA A 17 -1.49 -4.89 -1.90
CA ALA A 17 -1.66 -3.67 -2.69
C ALA A 17 -2.65 -3.88 -3.84
N GLN A 18 -2.51 -4.97 -4.61
CA GLN A 18 -3.47 -5.31 -5.68
C GLN A 18 -4.88 -5.53 -5.15
N HIS A 19 -5.03 -6.29 -4.07
CA HIS A 19 -6.30 -6.55 -3.42
C HIS A 19 -6.97 -5.24 -2.96
N ASN A 20 -6.19 -4.34 -2.35
CA ASN A 20 -6.68 -3.04 -1.91
C ASN A 20 -7.08 -2.12 -3.08
N VAL A 21 -6.36 -2.14 -4.21
CA VAL A 21 -6.76 -1.43 -5.43
C VAL A 21 -8.12 -1.94 -5.93
N LYS A 22 -8.29 -3.26 -6.01
CA LYS A 22 -9.55 -3.87 -6.45
C LYS A 22 -10.69 -3.52 -5.50
N PHE A 23 -10.46 -3.60 -4.20
CA PHE A 23 -11.44 -3.19 -3.20
C PHE A 23 -11.87 -1.74 -3.37
N ARG A 24 -10.92 -0.80 -3.55
CA ARG A 24 -11.21 0.62 -3.79
C ARG A 24 -12.04 0.82 -5.06
N ARG A 25 -11.74 0.08 -6.13
CA ARG A 25 -12.55 0.11 -7.37
C ARG A 25 -13.99 -0.34 -7.16
N LEU A 26 -14.22 -1.34 -6.29
CA LEU A 26 -15.55 -1.87 -6.02
C LEU A 26 -16.38 -1.00 -5.06
N THR A 27 -15.72 -0.24 -4.19
CA THR A 27 -16.37 0.51 -3.10
C THR A 27 -16.37 2.02 -3.28
N GLN A 28 -15.47 2.56 -4.11
CA GLN A 28 -15.30 4.00 -4.29
C GLN A 28 -15.42 4.35 -5.78
N LYS A 29 -16.03 5.50 -6.09
CA LYS A 29 -15.88 6.12 -7.42
C LYS A 29 -14.46 6.68 -7.52
N ASN A 30 -13.54 5.87 -8.03
CA ASN A 30 -12.15 6.27 -8.20
C ASN A 30 -11.78 6.26 -9.69
N ASP A 31 -11.65 7.45 -10.26
CA ASP A 31 -11.21 7.64 -11.65
C ASP A 31 -9.68 7.44 -11.83
N ASN A 32 -8.92 7.35 -10.73
CA ASN A 32 -7.47 7.17 -10.71
C ASN A 32 -7.09 5.74 -10.31
N GLU A 33 -7.44 4.78 -11.16
CA GLU A 33 -7.11 3.37 -10.94
C GLU A 33 -5.60 3.11 -11.12
N VAL A 34 -4.97 2.51 -10.10
CA VAL A 34 -3.58 2.06 -10.19
C VAL A 34 -3.55 0.70 -10.88
N GLY A 35 -3.16 0.66 -12.15
CA GLY A 35 -3.08 -0.60 -12.91
C GLY A 35 -1.99 -1.55 -12.38
N THR A 36 -2.18 -2.85 -12.58
CA THR A 36 -1.23 -3.91 -12.18
C THR A 36 0.20 -3.68 -12.68
N MET A 37 0.36 -3.12 -13.88
CA MET A 37 1.70 -2.79 -14.42
C MET A 37 2.45 -1.78 -13.57
N VAL A 38 1.75 -0.78 -13.01
CA VAL A 38 2.35 0.25 -12.15
C VAL A 38 2.86 -0.37 -10.85
N LEU A 39 2.07 -1.26 -10.23
CA LEU A 39 2.49 -1.98 -9.03
C LEU A 39 3.71 -2.87 -9.30
N ARG A 40 3.77 -3.56 -10.45
CA ARG A 40 4.92 -4.39 -10.83
C ARG A 40 6.17 -3.54 -11.08
N MET A 41 6.03 -2.42 -11.79
CA MET A 41 7.13 -1.47 -12.02
C MET A 41 7.65 -0.87 -10.72
N TYR A 42 6.77 -0.55 -9.77
CA TYR A 42 7.19 -0.12 -8.44
C TYR A 42 7.99 -1.22 -7.74
N GLY A 43 7.46 -2.45 -7.71
CA GLY A 43 8.14 -3.58 -7.09
C GLY A 43 9.52 -3.88 -7.69
N SER A 44 9.69 -3.73 -9.00
CA SER A 44 10.99 -3.96 -9.66
C SER A 44 12.04 -2.89 -9.36
N LYS A 45 11.62 -1.69 -8.96
CA LYS A 45 12.49 -0.55 -8.64
C LYS A 45 12.61 -0.31 -7.14
N PHE A 46 11.93 -1.11 -6.33
CA PHE A 46 11.91 -0.92 -4.89
C PHE A 46 13.24 -1.31 -4.27
N GLU A 47 13.86 -0.35 -3.58
CA GLU A 47 15.00 -0.56 -2.72
C GLU A 47 14.55 -0.36 -1.27
N LYS A 48 14.91 -1.29 -0.39
CA LYS A 48 14.58 -1.17 1.03
C LYS A 48 15.35 0.02 1.60
N PRO A 49 14.68 0.98 2.27
CA PRO A 49 15.39 2.14 2.77
C PRO A 49 16.31 1.80 3.93
N ASP A 50 17.36 2.60 4.06
CA ASP A 50 18.47 2.42 4.98
C ASP A 50 18.86 3.75 5.64
N LEU A 51 19.38 3.69 6.86
CA LEU A 51 19.79 4.89 7.59
C LEU A 51 20.94 5.64 6.89
N SER A 52 21.73 4.96 6.07
CA SER A 52 22.81 5.56 5.26
C SER A 52 22.33 6.58 4.23
N GLU A 53 21.03 6.57 3.88
CA GLU A 53 20.41 7.59 3.03
C GLU A 53 20.28 8.96 3.74
N GLY A 54 20.54 9.02 5.05
CA GLY A 54 20.46 10.24 5.85
C GLY A 54 19.17 10.36 6.68
N PHE A 55 18.42 9.26 6.85
CA PHE A 55 17.29 9.22 7.77
C PHE A 55 17.75 9.12 9.23
N GLU A 56 17.11 9.87 10.11
CA GLU A 56 17.27 9.76 11.56
C GLU A 56 16.64 8.47 12.10
N SER A 57 15.53 8.03 11.50
CA SER A 57 14.88 6.78 11.85
C SER A 57 14.01 6.26 10.69
N ILE A 58 13.83 4.95 10.65
CA ILE A 58 12.92 4.27 9.74
C ILE A 58 11.78 3.66 10.56
N VAL A 59 10.55 4.01 10.22
CA VAL A 59 9.33 3.51 10.86
C VAL A 59 8.65 2.54 9.91
N HIS A 60 8.40 1.32 10.36
CA HIS A 60 7.64 0.32 9.61
C HIS A 60 6.15 0.46 9.91
N VAL A 61 5.36 0.83 8.90
CA VAL A 61 3.92 1.03 9.01
C VAL A 61 3.22 -0.24 8.54
N ASN A 62 2.59 -0.94 9.48
CA ASN A 62 1.84 -2.16 9.18
C ASN A 62 0.64 -1.86 8.28
N PHE A 63 0.35 -2.76 7.34
CA PHE A 63 -0.87 -2.70 6.57
C PHE A 63 -2.06 -3.18 7.42
N VAL A 64 -2.92 -2.24 7.84
CA VAL A 64 -4.15 -2.51 8.59
C VAL A 64 -5.32 -1.92 7.82
N PRO A 65 -6.23 -2.75 7.26
CA PRO A 65 -7.37 -2.23 6.52
C PRO A 65 -8.39 -1.60 7.47
N SER A 66 -9.07 -0.54 6.99
CA SER A 66 -10.12 0.18 7.71
C SER A 66 -11.35 0.29 6.82
N PHE A 67 -12.53 0.08 7.40
CA PHE A 67 -13.79 -0.02 6.65
C PHE A 67 -14.82 0.96 7.18
N GLU A 68 -15.62 1.53 6.28
CA GLU A 68 -16.71 2.46 6.63
C GLU A 68 -17.93 1.73 7.21
N ASN A 69 -18.14 0.47 6.82
CA ASN A 69 -19.27 -0.34 7.24
C ASN A 69 -18.95 -1.84 7.18
N GLU A 70 -19.80 -2.65 7.80
CA GLU A 70 -19.63 -4.11 7.89
C GLU A 70 -19.70 -4.79 6.51
N ALA A 71 -20.45 -4.24 5.56
CA ALA A 71 -20.54 -4.79 4.20
C ALA A 71 -19.20 -4.66 3.46
N HIS A 72 -18.52 -3.53 3.61
CA HIS A 72 -17.17 -3.29 3.08
C HIS A 72 -16.14 -4.23 3.71
N GLU A 73 -16.22 -4.46 5.02
CA GLU A 73 -15.35 -5.43 5.69
C GLU A 73 -15.57 -6.84 5.14
N LYS A 74 -16.83 -7.28 5.02
CA LYS A 74 -17.17 -8.59 4.46
C LYS A 74 -16.64 -8.73 3.03
N LEU A 75 -16.79 -7.69 2.21
CA LEU A 75 -16.25 -7.66 0.85
C LEU A 75 -14.72 -7.76 0.85
N TYR A 76 -14.02 -7.00 1.70
CA TYR A 76 -12.56 -7.02 1.75
C TYR A 76 -11.99 -8.37 2.17
N ARG A 77 -12.72 -9.14 2.98
CA ARG A 77 -12.31 -10.47 3.43
C ARG A 77 -12.54 -11.58 2.39
N GLN A 78 -13.11 -11.26 1.22
CA GLN A 78 -13.24 -12.19 0.10
C GLN A 78 -11.96 -12.21 -0.75
N TYR A 79 -11.81 -13.21 -1.61
CA TYR A 79 -10.76 -13.21 -2.63
C TYR A 79 -11.22 -12.32 -3.80
N LEU A 80 -10.69 -11.10 -3.91
CA LEU A 80 -11.15 -10.11 -4.89
C LEU A 80 -10.38 -10.15 -6.22
N SER A 81 -9.25 -10.84 -6.26
CA SER A 81 -8.42 -11.03 -7.45
C SER A 81 -8.78 -12.35 -8.12
N GLU A 82 -8.76 -12.42 -9.45
CA GLU A 82 -8.78 -13.70 -10.16
C GLU A 82 -7.33 -14.18 -10.35
N SER A 83 -7.09 -15.49 -10.20
CA SER A 83 -5.78 -16.11 -10.42
C SER A 83 -5.36 -16.05 -11.89
#